data_AF-A0A7S1EWY4-F1
#
_entry.id   AF-A0A7S1EWY4-F1
#
_cell.length_a   1.000
_cell.length_b   1.000
_cell.length_c   1.000
_cell.angle_alpha   90.00
_cell.angle_beta   90.00
_cell.angle_gamma   90.00
#
_symmetry.space_group_name_H-M   'P 1'
#
loop_
_entity.id
_entity.type
_entity.pdbx_description
1 polymer ?
#
loop_
_entity_poly.entity_id
_entity_poly.type
_entity_poly.pdbx_seq_one_letter_code
_entity_poly.pdbx_strand_id
1 'polypeptide(L)'
;GILSGSCQLPGSKQRSGEVCADAVYRILKTKLSLLGLDDIELINLQQKVEIKESGKFKVRTKYTKTECQIMLTRPVQAPICRPSARLWSRSQSSPSDFDWLENIEAYCVFDTTGGRTVQFFAWLTQEQFTALSVVGEAPMLQWLSSLQTVEEDATPSTFAYDG
;
A
#
# COMPACT_ATOMS: atom_id res chain seq x y z
N GLY A 1 -6.05 -18.44 -6.03
CA GLY A 1 -4.75 -18.16 -5.37
C GLY A 1 -4.98 -18.08 -3.88
N ILE A 2 -3.95 -18.29 -3.06
CA ILE A 2 -4.04 -18.03 -1.62
C ILE A 2 -3.86 -16.52 -1.45
N LEU A 3 -4.86 -15.85 -0.88
CA LEU A 3 -4.73 -14.45 -0.47
C LEU A 3 -4.02 -14.42 0.87
N SER A 4 -3.00 -13.59 1.00
CA SER A 4 -2.37 -13.29 2.28
C SER A 4 -2.39 -11.79 2.54
N GLY A 5 -2.72 -11.38 3.76
CA GLY A 5 -2.87 -9.98 4.16
C GLY A 5 -1.87 -9.57 5.23
N SER A 6 -1.08 -8.52 4.95
CA SER A 6 -0.31 -7.82 5.99
C SER A 6 -0.31 -6.32 5.76
N CYS A 7 -0.55 -5.52 6.80
CA CYS A 7 -0.43 -4.06 6.74
C CYS A 7 1.02 -3.67 6.93
N GLN A 8 1.67 -3.13 5.89
CA GLN A 8 3.06 -2.73 5.95
C GLN A 8 3.29 -1.45 5.17
N LEU A 9 4.19 -0.60 5.67
CA LEU A 9 4.70 0.51 4.89
C LEU A 9 5.57 -0.02 3.74
N PRO A 10 5.51 0.61 2.54
CA PRO A 10 6.37 0.23 1.43
C PRO A 10 7.84 0.43 1.83
N GLY A 11 8.63 -0.64 1.69
CA GLY A 11 10.02 -0.63 2.12
C GLY A 11 10.87 -1.65 1.39
N SER A 12 12.18 -1.47 1.48
CA SER A 12 13.18 -2.40 0.95
C SER A 12 14.45 -2.35 1.80
N LYS A 13 15.28 -3.38 1.69
CA LYS A 13 16.63 -3.33 2.24
C LYS A 13 17.48 -2.40 1.37
N GLN A 14 18.31 -1.59 2.02
CA GLN A 14 19.37 -0.85 1.37
C GLN A 14 20.39 -1.85 0.80
N ARG A 15 20.82 -1.63 -0.44
CA ARG A 15 21.83 -2.45 -1.12
C ARG A 15 23.24 -2.04 -0.67
N SER A 16 24.20 -2.92 -0.88
CA SER A 16 25.61 -2.61 -0.60
C SER A 16 26.06 -1.41 -1.43
N GLY A 17 26.63 -0.39 -0.79
CA GLY A 17 27.09 0.84 -1.44
C GLY A 17 25.98 1.82 -1.87
N GLU A 18 24.71 1.47 -1.70
CA GLU A 18 23.59 2.36 -2.01
C GLU A 18 23.45 3.41 -0.92
N VAL A 19 23.23 4.69 -1.26
CA VAL A 19 22.88 5.70 -0.26
C VAL A 19 21.37 5.70 0.01
N CYS A 20 20.94 6.28 1.14
CA CYS A 20 19.53 6.23 1.52
C CYS A 20 18.59 6.86 0.49
N ALA A 21 19.01 7.97 -0.14
CA ALA A 21 18.24 8.63 -1.19
C ALA A 21 18.01 7.72 -2.40
N ASP A 22 19.05 7.00 -2.85
CA ASP A 22 18.96 6.04 -3.95
C ASP A 22 18.00 4.89 -3.61
N ALA A 23 18.03 4.40 -2.37
CA ALA A 23 17.12 3.36 -1.91
C ALA A 23 15.66 3.83 -1.94
N VAL A 24 15.38 5.06 -1.50
CA VAL A 24 14.04 5.67 -1.58
C VAL A 24 13.59 5.79 -3.03
N TYR A 25 14.42 6.38 -3.90
CA TYR A 25 14.11 6.54 -5.32
C TYR A 25 13.86 5.20 -6.01
N ARG A 26 14.65 4.17 -5.68
CA ARG A 26 14.43 2.81 -6.17
C ARG A 26 13.10 2.24 -5.69
N ILE A 27 12.74 2.40 -4.42
CA ILE A 27 11.44 1.92 -3.90
C ILE A 27 10.30 2.61 -4.64
N LEU A 28 10.39 3.94 -4.80
CA LEU A 28 9.41 4.72 -5.55
C LEU A 28 9.27 4.19 -6.98
N LYS A 29 10.39 4.01 -7.68
CA LYS A 29 10.39 3.55 -9.08
C LYS A 29 9.91 2.11 -9.25
N THR A 30 10.14 1.22 -8.28
CA THR A 30 9.91 -0.22 -8.45
C THR A 30 8.63 -0.72 -7.82
N LYS A 31 8.26 -0.20 -6.65
CA LYS A 31 7.08 -0.64 -5.88
C LYS A 31 5.93 0.35 -5.93
N LEU A 32 6.24 1.63 -6.09
CA LEU A 32 5.26 2.72 -6.07
C LEU A 32 5.30 3.52 -7.37
N SER A 33 5.59 2.84 -8.50
CA SER A 33 5.72 3.48 -9.81
C SER A 33 4.46 4.27 -10.20
N LEU A 34 3.32 3.83 -9.68
CA LEU A 34 2.01 4.46 -9.78
C LEU A 34 1.94 5.91 -9.27
N LEU A 35 2.85 6.31 -8.38
CA LEU A 35 2.81 7.63 -7.74
C LEU A 35 3.37 8.73 -8.64
N GLY A 36 4.06 8.39 -9.74
CA GLY A 36 4.76 9.36 -10.60
C GLY A 36 5.98 9.94 -9.88
N LEU A 37 7.19 9.66 -10.37
CA LEU A 37 8.43 10.11 -9.72
C LEU A 37 8.57 11.64 -9.68
N ASP A 38 7.97 12.32 -10.66
CA ASP A 38 8.03 13.79 -10.79
C ASP A 38 6.99 14.49 -9.89
N ASP A 39 6.07 13.74 -9.29
CA ASP A 39 4.93 14.24 -8.51
C ASP A 39 5.10 13.99 -7.00
N ILE A 40 6.37 13.89 -6.56
CA ILE A 40 6.75 13.49 -5.21
C ILE A 40 7.73 14.52 -4.62
N GLU A 41 7.40 15.02 -3.42
CA GLU A 41 8.29 15.85 -2.62
C GLU A 41 8.74 15.08 -1.36
N LEU A 42 10.06 14.99 -1.15
CA LEU A 42 10.63 14.41 0.06
C LEU A 42 10.56 15.42 1.21
N ILE A 43 9.71 15.16 2.19
CA ILE A 43 9.46 16.09 3.31
C ILE A 43 10.44 15.83 4.46
N ASN A 44 10.63 14.55 4.81
CA ASN A 44 11.43 14.20 5.98
C ASN A 44 12.09 12.84 5.79
N LEU A 45 13.28 12.71 6.37
CA LEU A 45 14.07 11.49 6.38
C LEU A 45 14.59 11.26 7.80
N GLN A 46 14.03 10.27 8.50
CA GLN A 46 14.39 9.98 9.88
C GLN A 46 14.99 8.58 10.01
N GLN A 47 16.21 8.50 10.54
CA GLN A 47 16.81 7.23 10.90
C GLN A 47 16.33 6.78 12.29
N LYS A 48 15.78 5.57 12.36
CA LYS A 48 15.40 4.89 13.61
C LYS A 48 16.31 3.70 13.86
N VAL A 49 16.80 3.61 15.09
CA VAL A 49 17.60 2.49 15.57
C VAL A 49 16.76 1.67 16.52
N GLU A 50 16.65 0.38 16.26
CA GLU A 50 15.90 -0.58 17.05
C GLU A 50 16.83 -1.74 17.42
N ILE A 51 17.00 -2.03 18.71
CA ILE A 51 17.79 -3.18 19.16
C ILE A 51 16.82 -4.30 19.48
N LYS A 52 16.93 -5.42 18.76
CA LYS A 52 16.15 -6.64 19.05
C LYS A 52 17.08 -7.81 19.29
N GLU A 53 16.67 -8.72 20.17
CA GLU A 53 17.30 -10.02 20.22
C GLU A 53 16.91 -10.82 18.97
N SER A 54 17.90 -11.38 18.29
CA SER A 54 17.66 -12.25 17.14
C SER A 54 17.06 -13.59 17.61
N GLY A 55 15.90 -13.97 17.06
CA GLY A 55 15.26 -15.23 17.43
C GLY A 55 16.14 -16.47 17.18
N LYS A 56 16.94 -16.45 16.10
CA LYS A 56 17.80 -17.56 15.69
C LYS A 56 19.10 -17.67 16.49
N PHE A 57 19.76 -16.55 16.77
CA PHE A 57 21.11 -16.55 17.35
C PHE A 57 21.14 -16.09 18.81
N LYS A 58 20.02 -15.60 19.34
CA LYS A 58 19.89 -15.06 20.70
C LYS A 58 20.88 -13.91 21.01
N VAL A 59 21.43 -13.29 19.97
CA VAL A 59 22.29 -12.10 20.08
C VAL A 59 21.48 -10.83 19.84
N ARG A 60 21.78 -9.78 20.62
CA ARG A 60 21.24 -8.43 20.41
C ARG A 60 21.75 -7.89 19.09
N THR A 61 20.84 -7.65 18.16
CA THR A 61 21.10 -7.11 16.83
C THR A 61 20.57 -5.69 16.78
N LYS A 62 21.43 -4.76 16.38
CA LYS A 62 21.04 -3.36 16.10
C LYS A 62 20.50 -3.29 14.67
N TYR A 63 19.21 -3.03 14.55
CA TYR A 63 18.55 -2.75 13.28
C TYR A 63 18.49 -1.24 13.08
N THR A 64 19.03 -0.78 11.96
CA THR A 64 18.87 0.61 11.53
C THR A 64 17.86 0.63 10.40
N LYS A 65 16.81 1.44 10.55
CA LYS A 65 15.79 1.70 9.52
C LYS A 65 15.78 3.19 9.23
N THR A 66 15.46 3.55 8.00
CA THR A 66 15.18 4.93 7.65
C THR A 66 13.72 5.02 7.24
N GLU A 67 12.98 5.88 7.92
CA GLU A 67 11.62 6.24 7.55
C GLU A 67 11.66 7.51 6.70
N CYS A 68 10.87 7.47 5.63
CA CYS A 68 10.81 8.52 4.63
C CYS A 68 9.37 9.02 4.58
N GLN A 69 9.19 10.34 4.77
CA GLN A 69 7.90 10.99 4.61
C GLN A 69 7.90 11.74 3.29
N ILE A 70 6.88 11.44 2.50
CA ILE A 70 6.73 11.95 1.15
C ILE A 70 5.36 12.61 1.04
N MET A 71 5.32 13.75 0.36
CA MET A 71 4.09 14.40 -0.06
C MET A 71 3.91 14.20 -1.55
N LEU A 72 2.70 13.86 -1.97
CA LEU A 72 2.34 13.84 -3.37
C LEU A 72 1.91 15.24 -3.79
N THR A 73 2.52 15.76 -4.85
CA THR A 73 2.18 17.06 -5.42
C THR A 73 1.04 16.96 -6.44
N ARG A 74 0.71 15.73 -6.89
CA ARG A 74 -0.43 15.45 -7.78
C ARG A 74 -1.23 14.22 -7.34
N PRO A 75 -2.50 14.10 -7.80
CA PRO A 75 -3.29 12.90 -7.59
C PRO A 75 -2.68 11.67 -8.27
N VAL A 76 -2.76 10.54 -7.58
CA VAL A 76 -2.29 9.24 -8.07
C VAL A 76 -3.06 8.80 -9.31
N GLN A 77 -2.34 8.39 -10.36
CA GLN A 77 -2.92 7.84 -11.58
C GLN A 77 -2.80 6.31 -11.57
N ALA A 78 -3.72 5.64 -10.87
CA ALA A 78 -3.76 4.18 -10.82
C ALA A 78 -5.19 3.66 -10.67
N PRO A 79 -5.47 2.40 -11.09
CA PRO A 79 -6.79 1.84 -10.94
C PRO A 79 -7.19 1.80 -9.46
N ILE A 80 -8.38 2.33 -9.19
CA ILE A 80 -8.96 2.42 -7.86
C ILE A 80 -9.90 1.23 -7.65
N CYS A 81 -9.72 0.54 -6.54
CA CYS A 81 -10.61 -0.47 -6.03
C CYS A 81 -11.38 0.09 -4.83
N ARG A 82 -12.70 -0.12 -4.83
CA ARG A 82 -13.59 0.28 -3.74
C ARG A 82 -14.19 -0.95 -3.06
N PRO A 83 -14.33 -0.94 -1.72
CA PRO A 83 -15.09 -1.96 -1.02
C PRO A 83 -16.55 -1.97 -1.52
N SER A 84 -17.02 -3.14 -1.92
CA SER A 84 -18.44 -3.33 -2.25
C SER A 84 -19.24 -3.49 -0.97
N ALA A 85 -20.13 -2.55 -0.66
CA ALA A 85 -21.00 -2.63 0.53
C ALA A 85 -21.73 -3.98 0.64
N ARG A 86 -22.15 -4.54 -0.51
CA ARG A 86 -22.80 -5.87 -0.56
C ARG A 86 -21.90 -7.01 -0.14
N LEU A 87 -20.61 -6.96 -0.48
CA LEU A 87 -19.64 -7.99 -0.11
C LEU A 87 -19.15 -7.78 1.32
N TRP A 88 -18.97 -6.53 1.73
CA TRP A 88 -18.58 -6.16 3.09
C TRP A 88 -19.61 -6.63 4.12
N SER A 89 -20.89 -6.30 3.94
CA SER A 89 -21.96 -6.66 4.87
C SER A 89 -22.30 -8.16 4.91
N ARG A 90 -21.92 -8.94 3.88
CA ARG A 90 -22.10 -10.41 3.89
C ARG A 90 -21.13 -11.11 4.82
N SER A 91 -20.01 -10.47 5.14
CA SER A 91 -19.01 -10.99 6.09
C SER A 91 -19.34 -10.48 7.50
N GLN A 92 -20.49 -10.91 8.05
CA GLN A 92 -21.02 -10.49 9.36
C GLN A 92 -20.17 -10.96 10.58
N SER A 93 -18.95 -11.41 10.37
CA SER A 93 -17.98 -11.73 11.43
C SER A 93 -16.97 -10.63 11.69
N SER A 94 -17.11 -9.45 11.05
CA SER A 94 -16.23 -8.31 11.32
C SER A 94 -16.44 -7.79 12.75
N PRO A 95 -15.38 -7.61 13.54
CA PRO A 95 -15.43 -6.73 14.69
C PRO A 95 -15.82 -5.32 14.22
N SER A 96 -16.74 -4.66 14.93
CA SER A 96 -17.15 -3.28 14.68
C SER A 96 -15.98 -2.29 14.64
N ASP A 97 -14.83 -2.67 15.19
CA ASP A 97 -13.61 -1.86 15.26
C ASP A 97 -13.00 -1.52 13.88
N PHE A 98 -13.50 -2.15 12.80
CA PHE A 98 -12.98 -2.00 11.44
C PHE A 98 -14.00 -1.51 10.42
N ASP A 99 -15.16 -1.02 10.84
CA ASP A 99 -16.22 -0.54 9.92
C ASP A 99 -15.71 0.56 8.98
N TRP A 100 -14.74 1.37 9.43
CA TRP A 100 -14.11 2.40 8.62
C TRP A 100 -13.41 1.87 7.35
N LEU A 101 -13.06 0.57 7.28
CA LEU A 101 -12.48 -0.04 6.08
C LEU A 101 -13.43 -0.02 4.88
N GLU A 102 -14.74 0.06 5.11
CA GLU A 102 -15.74 0.13 4.03
C GLU A 102 -15.58 1.38 3.16
N ASN A 103 -14.94 2.42 3.71
CA ASN A 103 -14.74 3.72 3.08
C ASN A 103 -13.29 3.93 2.60
N ILE A 104 -12.42 2.93 2.77
CA ILE A 104 -11.02 3.03 2.34
C ILE A 104 -10.87 2.51 0.91
N GLU A 105 -10.51 3.42 0.02
CA GLU A 105 -10.13 3.09 -1.35
C GLU A 105 -8.72 2.48 -1.39
N ALA A 106 -8.52 1.53 -2.29
CA ALA A 106 -7.23 0.90 -2.54
C ALA A 106 -6.78 1.14 -3.98
N TYR A 107 -5.51 1.44 -4.18
CA TYR A 107 -4.86 1.49 -5.48
C TYR A 107 -4.23 0.12 -5.77
N CYS A 108 -4.60 -0.48 -6.89
CA CYS A 108 -4.04 -1.78 -7.28
C CYS A 108 -2.86 -1.62 -8.24
N VAL A 109 -1.81 -2.41 -8.00
CA VAL A 109 -0.60 -2.43 -8.82
C VAL A 109 -0.29 -3.85 -9.20
N PHE A 110 -0.23 -4.06 -10.52
CA PHE A 110 0.22 -5.32 -11.08
C PHE A 110 1.74 -5.33 -11.09
N ASP A 111 2.31 -6.44 -10.64
CA ASP A 111 3.74 -6.65 -10.73
C ASP A 111 4.17 -6.70 -12.21
N THR A 112 4.90 -5.68 -12.65
CA THR A 112 5.40 -5.56 -14.03
C THR A 112 6.59 -6.49 -14.30
N THR A 113 7.15 -7.15 -13.28
CA THR A 113 8.30 -8.05 -13.41
C THR A 113 7.92 -9.48 -13.80
N GLY A 114 6.67 -9.71 -14.21
CA GLY A 114 6.16 -11.03 -14.62
C GLY A 114 5.63 -11.88 -13.46
N GLY A 115 5.53 -11.31 -12.25
CA GLY A 115 4.89 -11.93 -11.11
C GLY A 115 3.37 -12.04 -11.27
N ARG A 116 2.76 -13.06 -10.64
CA ARG A 116 1.30 -13.20 -10.52
C ARG A 116 0.73 -12.51 -9.27
N THR A 117 1.50 -11.61 -8.66
CA THR A 117 1.12 -10.94 -7.42
C THR A 117 0.57 -9.55 -7.71
N VAL A 118 -0.56 -9.24 -7.10
CA VAL A 118 -1.14 -7.89 -7.09
C VAL A 118 -0.84 -7.26 -5.75
N GLN A 119 -0.36 -6.01 -5.75
CA GLN A 119 -0.15 -5.22 -4.55
C GLN A 119 -1.24 -4.18 -4.42
N PHE A 120 -1.74 -3.98 -3.20
CA PHE A 120 -2.73 -2.96 -2.88
C PHE A 120 -2.10 -1.91 -1.97
N PHE A 121 -2.34 -0.65 -2.29
CA PHE A 121 -1.91 0.50 -1.49
C PHE A 121 -3.12 1.30 -1.07
N ALA A 122 -3.16 1.80 0.15
CA ALA A 122 -4.24 2.63 0.64
C ALA A 122 -3.68 3.74 1.54
N TRP A 123 -4.37 4.87 1.55
CA TRP A 123 -4.08 5.94 2.50
C TRP A 123 -4.77 5.63 3.81
N LEU A 124 -3.99 5.54 4.87
CA LEU A 124 -4.47 5.25 6.23
C LEU A 124 -3.95 6.31 7.18
N THR A 125 -4.75 6.65 8.18
CA THR A 125 -4.25 7.40 9.34
C THR A 125 -3.28 6.53 10.13
N GLN A 126 -2.45 7.15 10.97
CA GLN A 126 -1.51 6.41 11.83
C GLN A 126 -2.24 5.42 12.75
N GLU A 127 -3.42 5.80 13.26
CA GLU A 127 -4.25 4.96 14.12
C GLU A 127 -4.78 3.74 13.36
N GLN A 128 -5.32 3.95 12.14
CA GLN A 128 -5.80 2.89 11.25
C GLN A 128 -4.68 1.90 10.89
N PHE A 129 -3.51 2.42 10.50
CA PHE A 129 -2.34 1.60 10.17
C PHE A 129 -1.89 0.76 11.38
N THR A 130 -1.86 1.37 12.57
CA THR A 130 -1.45 0.67 13.80
C THR A 130 -2.45 -0.42 14.17
N ALA A 131 -3.76 -0.14 14.11
CA ALA A 131 -4.81 -1.11 14.38
C ALA A 131 -4.71 -2.35 13.47
N LEU A 132 -4.57 -2.13 12.15
CA LEU A 132 -4.40 -3.22 11.19
C LEU A 132 -3.09 -3.99 11.36
N SER A 133 -2.00 -3.30 11.74
CA SER A 133 -0.70 -3.93 11.96
C SER A 133 -0.69 -4.86 13.18
N VAL A 134 -1.56 -4.62 14.16
CA VAL A 134 -1.64 -5.40 15.42
C VAL A 134 -2.65 -6.54 15.33
N VAL A 135 -3.83 -6.31 14.78
CA VAL A 135 -4.93 -7.30 14.78
C VAL A 135 -4.70 -8.46 13.81
N GLY A 136 -3.83 -8.27 12.82
CA GLY A 136 -3.39 -9.33 11.92
C GLY A 136 -4.24 -9.45 10.67
N GLU A 137 -4.30 -10.66 10.12
CA GLU A 137 -4.65 -10.89 8.71
C GLU A 137 -6.17 -10.91 8.42
N ALA A 138 -7.00 -11.31 9.38
CA ALA A 138 -8.43 -11.58 9.12
C ALA A 138 -9.24 -10.34 8.66
N PRO A 139 -9.21 -9.18 9.34
CA PRO A 139 -9.92 -7.99 8.86
C PRO A 139 -9.40 -7.52 7.50
N MET A 140 -8.10 -7.70 7.24
CA MET A 140 -7.48 -7.33 5.98
C MET A 140 -7.94 -8.23 4.84
N LEU A 141 -7.99 -9.55 5.03
CA LEU A 141 -8.48 -10.47 4.02
C LEU A 141 -9.95 -10.23 3.71
N GLN A 142 -10.76 -9.93 4.73
CA GLN A 142 -12.15 -9.53 4.53
C GLN A 142 -12.23 -8.28 3.64
N TRP A 143 -11.46 -7.24 3.97
CA TRP A 143 -11.43 -5.99 3.19
C TRP A 143 -10.97 -6.23 1.76
N LEU A 144 -9.85 -6.91 1.56
CA LEU A 144 -9.33 -7.27 0.24
C LEU A 144 -10.34 -8.10 -0.58
N SER A 145 -11.10 -8.99 0.05
CA SER A 145 -12.13 -9.80 -0.63
C SER A 145 -13.35 -8.99 -1.05
N SER A 146 -13.57 -7.82 -0.44
CA SER A 146 -14.68 -6.92 -0.77
C SER A 146 -14.33 -5.91 -1.87
N LEU A 147 -13.04 -5.74 -2.18
CA LEU A 147 -12.58 -4.77 -3.16
C LEU A 147 -13.04 -5.15 -4.58
N GLN A 148 -13.62 -4.18 -5.27
CA GLN A 148 -13.99 -4.27 -6.68
C GLN A 148 -13.32 -3.13 -7.44
N THR A 149 -12.81 -3.42 -8.64
CA THR A 149 -12.33 -2.37 -9.55
C THR A 149 -13.50 -1.50 -9.93
N VAL A 150 -13.32 -0.19 -9.83
CA VAL A 150 -14.23 0.76 -10.43
C VAL A 150 -13.89 0.73 -11.91
N GLU A 151 -14.69 0.04 -12.72
CA GLU A 151 -14.68 0.34 -14.15
C GLU A 151 -15.03 1.82 -14.23
N GLU A 152 -14.11 2.66 -14.73
CA GLU A 152 -14.50 3.98 -15.18
C GLU A 152 -15.68 3.74 -16.11
N ASP A 153 -16.86 4.27 -15.75
CA ASP A 153 -17.97 4.37 -16.69
C ASP A 153 -17.39 5.02 -17.94
N ALA A 154 -17.08 4.17 -18.93
CA ALA A 154 -16.67 4.56 -20.25
C ALA A 154 -17.89 5.26 -20.81
N THR A 155 -18.03 6.55 -20.51
CA THR A 155 -18.83 7.43 -21.34
C THR A 155 -18.22 7.28 -22.72
N PRO A 156 -18.95 6.71 -23.71
CA PRO A 156 -18.48 6.75 -25.07
C PRO A 156 -18.37 8.22 -25.39
N SER A 157 -17.14 8.70 -25.56
CA SER A 157 -16.89 10.03 -26.06
C SER A 157 -17.44 10.08 -27.47
N THR A 158 -18.71 10.47 -27.58
CA THR A 158 -19.33 10.85 -28.84
C THR A 158 -18.73 12.19 -29.26
N PHE A 159 -17.48 12.18 -29.69
CA PHE A 159 -17.03 13.19 -30.64
C PHE A 159 -17.70 12.83 -31.97
N ALA A 160 -18.91 13.34 -32.16
CA ALA A 160 -19.46 13.55 -33.48
C ALA A 160 -18.50 14.49 -34.22
N TYR A 161 -17.70 13.92 -35.12
CA TYR A 161 -17.20 14.65 -36.26
C TYR A 161 -18.40 14.84 -37.20
N ASP A 162 -19.06 15.98 -37.09
CA ASP A 162 -19.84 16.51 -38.20
C ASP A 162 -18.87 17.09 -39.23
N GLY A 163 -19.20 16.86 -40.51
CA GLY A 163 -18.32 16.96 -41.68
C GLY A 163 -17.79 18.34 -42.04
#